data_AF-A0A2T4B846-F1
#
_entry.id   AF-A0A2T4B846-F1
#
_cell.length_a   1.000
_cell.length_b   1.000
_cell.length_c   1.000
_cell.angle_alpha   90.00
_cell.angle_beta   90.00
_cell.angle_gamma   90.00
#
_symmetry.space_group_name_H-M   'P 1'
#
loop_
_entity.id
_entity.type
_entity.pdbx_description
1 polymer ?
#
loop_
_entity_poly.entity_id
_entity_poly.type
_entity_poly.pdbx_seq_one_letter_code
_entity_poly.pdbx_strand_id
1 'polypeptide(L)'
;MGLEDEEDDSRPQLDDANMDPGRDDDSTDDEEDEGTRTSSTKDRDKWVVKLQFKQDGEEREGTGFYVNMPHPTNYVILTAGHNLVGVKREDLKISSESPDKPYLKASAIYVSAAYAKKMQEEDDYGVILVPKNPNRPYWGFGFALKRGHDDLLHSSLVLYGIKESDDGYEQTMSNGICVDCMPDQLEYKLDTNKGFSGSPVIMPYKDLDTAVAIHNYGHNLNEAARGSRINEKMLNEICGWLNIGFFSKAIQASITNKVRLDQRLYLIFIEDSDRAVVRLGYDEESVTKFDILPAYAPPSNYDFPNDFRYTFRLSPKTGSLPDERWVLWNADRHTVSLTSKLRGFCAATLLEYKAPKPGQPEMRADQKFYYIHLEMTNHQGESTELRELRMRAADLTARDLRMKTFETPEIFFARHKRGKYLFGKIPCKPGAPSKPASEREELDFNLFRFFSG
;
A
#
# COMPACT_ATOMS: atom_id res chain seq x y z
N MET A 1 -39.82 3.54 51.05
CA MET A 1 -40.19 2.82 49.82
C MET A 1 -39.41 3.45 48.70
N GLY A 2 -38.17 3.00 48.52
CA GLY A 2 -37.34 3.35 47.37
C GLY A 2 -37.33 2.12 46.47
N LEU A 3 -37.63 2.33 45.19
CA LEU A 3 -37.42 1.35 44.14
C LEU A 3 -36.17 1.82 43.40
N GLU A 4 -35.13 1.00 43.44
CA GLU A 4 -33.93 1.14 42.63
C GLU A 4 -34.22 0.47 41.28
N ASP A 5 -34.06 1.22 40.21
CA ASP A 5 -34.11 0.73 38.83
C ASP A 5 -32.75 0.08 38.50
N GLU A 6 -32.74 -1.24 38.28
CA GLU A 6 -31.61 -1.95 37.70
C GLU A 6 -31.65 -1.78 36.17
N GLU A 7 -30.73 -0.97 35.64
CA GLU A 7 -30.43 -0.91 34.21
C GLU A 7 -29.55 -2.12 33.83
N ASP A 8 -30.13 -3.01 33.02
CA ASP A 8 -29.49 -4.19 32.42
C ASP A 8 -28.65 -3.76 31.20
N ASP A 9 -27.37 -3.43 31.44
CA ASP A 9 -26.36 -3.11 30.41
C ASP A 9 -25.79 -4.41 29.80
N SER A 10 -26.63 -5.09 29.01
CA SER A 10 -26.24 -6.28 28.24
C SER A 10 -25.72 -5.90 26.85
N ARG A 11 -24.52 -5.30 26.81
CA ARG A 11 -23.71 -5.32 25.58
C ARG A 11 -23.22 -6.74 25.33
N PRO A 12 -23.29 -7.26 24.08
CA PRO A 12 -22.70 -8.56 23.78
C PRO A 12 -21.19 -8.48 23.98
N GLN A 13 -20.67 -9.12 25.03
CA GLN A 13 -19.26 -9.45 25.11
C GLN A 13 -18.95 -10.41 23.96
N LEU A 14 -18.05 -9.99 23.07
CA LEU A 14 -17.47 -10.85 22.05
C LEU A 14 -16.84 -12.07 22.76
N ASP A 15 -17.22 -13.27 22.34
CA ASP A 15 -16.57 -14.50 22.81
C ASP A 15 -15.05 -14.40 22.58
N ASP A 16 -14.27 -14.51 23.67
CA ASP A 16 -12.81 -14.58 23.67
C ASP A 16 -12.27 -15.70 22.76
N ALA A 17 -13.11 -16.66 22.36
CA ALA A 17 -12.78 -17.70 21.37
C ALA A 17 -12.64 -17.17 19.93
N ASN A 18 -13.03 -15.91 19.64
CA ASN A 18 -12.82 -15.27 18.34
C ASN A 18 -11.41 -14.69 18.16
N MET A 19 -10.66 -14.48 19.24
CA MET A 19 -9.22 -14.22 19.14
C MET A 19 -8.53 -15.57 19.31
N ASP A 20 -7.95 -16.13 18.24
CA ASP A 20 -6.96 -17.19 18.40
C ASP A 20 -5.64 -16.48 18.69
N PRO A 21 -5.21 -16.37 19.95
CA PRO A 21 -4.03 -15.59 20.30
C PRO A 21 -2.77 -16.27 19.76
N GLY A 22 -2.83 -17.58 19.45
CA GLY A 22 -1.67 -18.38 19.04
C GLY A 22 -1.32 -18.30 17.55
N ARG A 23 -2.14 -17.62 16.73
CA ARG A 23 -1.85 -17.35 15.31
C ARG A 23 -1.80 -15.87 14.95
N ASP A 24 -2.35 -15.02 15.82
CA ASP A 24 -2.28 -13.55 15.72
C ASP A 24 -1.06 -12.97 16.45
N ASP A 25 -0.38 -13.78 17.26
CA ASP A 25 0.98 -13.56 17.68
C ASP A 25 1.88 -13.93 16.48
N ASP A 26 2.09 -12.96 15.57
CA ASP A 26 3.45 -12.73 15.07
C ASP A 26 4.26 -12.45 16.35
N SER A 27 4.58 -13.52 17.10
CA SER A 27 5.62 -13.51 18.11
C SER A 27 6.75 -12.77 17.44
N THR A 28 7.20 -11.67 18.08
CA THR A 28 8.31 -10.82 17.65
C THR A 28 9.07 -11.48 16.51
N ASP A 29 9.00 -10.89 15.30
CA ASP A 29 9.88 -11.22 14.17
C ASP A 29 11.34 -10.92 14.63
N ASP A 30 11.81 -11.62 15.66
CA ASP A 30 13.19 -11.87 16.02
C ASP A 30 13.67 -12.91 15.00
N GLU A 31 13.57 -12.56 13.72
CA GLU A 31 14.39 -13.19 12.69
C GLU A 31 15.82 -12.89 13.11
N GLU A 32 16.50 -13.90 13.64
CA GLU A 32 17.93 -13.86 13.87
C GLU A 32 18.60 -13.37 12.59
N ASP A 33 19.24 -12.19 12.71
CA ASP A 33 19.80 -11.34 11.67
C ASP A 33 21.07 -11.97 11.06
N GLU A 34 20.99 -13.21 10.57
CA GLU A 34 22.12 -13.96 9.98
C GLU A 34 21.82 -14.53 8.59
N GLY A 35 22.07 -13.70 7.57
CA GLY A 35 22.54 -14.10 6.23
C GLY A 35 21.50 -14.66 5.26
N THR A 36 21.13 -13.96 4.17
CA THR A 36 22.00 -13.86 2.98
C THR A 36 21.50 -12.76 2.04
N ARG A 37 22.24 -11.63 2.02
CA ARG A 37 22.08 -10.50 1.08
C ARG A 37 22.13 -10.97 -0.37
N THR A 38 21.01 -10.95 -1.10
CA THR A 38 21.01 -11.23 -2.55
C THR A 38 20.28 -10.17 -3.37
N SER A 39 20.54 -8.89 -3.09
CA SER A 39 20.68 -7.91 -4.17
C SER A 39 22.18 -7.77 -4.46
N SER A 40 22.60 -7.87 -5.72
CA SER A 40 24.00 -7.59 -6.04
C SER A 40 24.30 -6.14 -5.64
N THR A 41 25.36 -5.90 -4.87
CA THR A 41 25.74 -4.56 -4.39
C THR A 41 25.78 -3.53 -5.52
N LYS A 42 26.11 -3.99 -6.75
CA LYS A 42 26.19 -3.20 -7.99
C LYS A 42 24.87 -2.61 -8.48
N ASP A 43 23.73 -3.09 -8.00
CA ASP A 43 22.43 -2.57 -8.41
C ASP A 43 21.90 -1.49 -7.46
N ARG A 44 22.27 -1.57 -6.18
CA ARG A 44 22.01 -0.53 -5.17
C ARG A 44 22.62 0.80 -5.61
N ASP A 45 23.81 0.74 -6.18
CA ASP A 45 24.55 1.91 -6.64
C ASP A 45 23.80 2.68 -7.75
N LYS A 46 22.96 1.99 -8.53
CA LYS A 46 22.21 2.61 -9.63
C LYS A 46 20.87 3.20 -9.17
N TRP A 47 20.46 2.89 -7.95
CA TRP A 47 19.20 3.35 -7.37
C TRP A 47 19.38 4.64 -6.56
N VAL A 48 20.61 4.99 -6.19
CA VAL A 48 20.93 6.27 -5.55
C VAL A 48 21.37 7.25 -6.64
N VAL A 49 20.93 8.50 -6.54
CA VAL A 49 21.21 9.54 -7.53
C VAL A 49 21.71 10.81 -6.86
N LYS A 50 22.63 11.50 -7.54
CA LYS A 50 23.03 12.85 -7.16
C LYS A 50 22.05 13.85 -7.75
N LEU A 51 21.68 14.83 -6.95
CA LEU A 51 20.89 15.98 -7.33
C LEU A 51 21.79 17.21 -7.32
N GLN A 52 21.76 17.98 -8.41
CA GLN A 52 22.35 19.31 -8.48
C GLN A 52 21.25 20.29 -8.87
N PHE A 53 21.11 21.37 -8.12
CA PHE A 53 20.00 22.30 -8.28
C PHE A 53 20.39 23.71 -7.85
N LYS A 54 19.65 24.68 -8.37
CA LYS A 54 19.83 26.08 -8.03
C LYS A 54 18.74 26.54 -7.07
N GLN A 55 19.14 27.04 -5.90
CA GLN A 55 18.25 27.57 -4.88
C GLN A 55 18.76 28.95 -4.46
N ASP A 56 17.90 29.97 -4.51
CA ASP A 56 18.24 31.36 -4.18
C ASP A 56 19.46 31.93 -4.93
N GLY A 57 19.73 31.41 -6.14
CA GLY A 57 20.87 31.82 -6.95
C GLY A 57 22.15 31.01 -6.74
N GLU A 58 22.19 30.14 -5.72
CA GLU A 58 23.33 29.29 -5.39
C GLU A 58 23.16 27.87 -5.93
N GLU A 59 24.23 27.30 -6.46
CA GLU A 59 24.27 25.87 -6.79
C GLU A 59 24.40 25.06 -5.50
N ARG A 60 23.51 24.09 -5.34
CA ARG A 60 23.41 23.19 -4.21
C ARG A 60 23.31 21.75 -4.69
N GLU A 61 23.61 20.86 -3.76
CA GLU A 61 23.68 19.45 -4.05
C GLU A 61 22.99 18.64 -2.95
N GLY A 62 22.43 17.52 -3.37
CA GLY A 62 21.80 16.55 -2.49
C GLY A 62 21.81 15.16 -3.13
N THR A 63 21.18 14.24 -2.44
CA THR A 63 20.99 12.86 -2.86
C THR A 63 19.49 12.60 -3.05
N GLY A 64 19.15 11.69 -3.94
CA GLY A 64 17.84 11.07 -4.01
C GLY A 64 17.98 9.58 -4.26
N PHE A 65 16.87 8.86 -4.21
CA PHE A 65 16.88 7.45 -4.56
C PHE A 65 15.59 7.00 -5.21
N TYR A 66 15.70 6.05 -6.13
CA TYR A 66 14.56 5.41 -6.74
C TYR A 66 13.86 4.50 -5.74
N VAL A 67 12.54 4.63 -5.65
CA VAL A 67 11.66 3.70 -4.94
C VAL A 67 10.78 2.97 -5.97
N ASN A 68 10.65 1.66 -5.81
CA ASN A 68 9.90 0.83 -6.73
C ASN A 68 8.39 1.00 -6.48
N MET A 69 7.79 2.05 -7.04
CA MET A 69 6.35 2.32 -6.97
C MET A 69 5.61 1.96 -8.27
N PRO A 70 4.32 1.57 -8.18
CA PRO A 70 3.53 1.10 -9.32
C PRO A 70 2.99 2.27 -10.19
N HIS A 71 3.82 3.27 -10.49
CA HIS A 71 3.46 4.36 -11.39
C HIS A 71 3.47 3.87 -12.85
N PRO A 72 2.49 4.21 -13.71
CA PRO A 72 2.41 3.68 -15.08
C PRO A 72 3.56 4.15 -15.98
N THR A 73 3.92 5.43 -15.93
CA THR A 73 4.82 6.05 -16.91
C THR A 73 6.16 6.57 -16.37
N ASN A 74 6.35 6.65 -15.05
CA ASN A 74 7.50 7.33 -14.44
C ASN A 74 8.12 6.50 -13.32
N TYR A 75 9.44 6.48 -13.22
CA TYR A 75 10.11 6.11 -11.98
C TYR A 75 9.91 7.20 -10.94
N VAL A 76 9.88 6.79 -9.68
CA VAL A 76 9.68 7.67 -8.53
C VAL A 76 11.00 7.77 -7.80
N ILE A 77 11.51 8.98 -7.63
CA ILE A 77 12.68 9.27 -6.80
C ILE A 77 12.21 10.00 -5.55
N LEU A 78 12.58 9.50 -4.39
CA LEU A 78 12.41 10.20 -3.10
C LEU A 78 13.68 10.97 -2.76
N THR A 79 13.50 12.11 -2.10
CA THR A 79 14.59 12.97 -1.61
C THR A 79 14.06 13.87 -0.49
N ALA A 80 14.94 14.63 0.16
CA ALA A 80 14.54 15.63 1.15
C ALA A 80 13.78 16.78 0.48
N GLY A 81 12.82 17.36 1.20
CA GLY A 81 12.00 18.48 0.74
C GLY A 81 12.83 19.73 0.47
N HIS A 82 13.85 20.01 1.29
CA HIS A 82 14.73 21.17 1.11
C HIS A 82 15.58 21.12 -0.16
N ASN A 83 15.79 19.93 -0.73
CA ASN A 83 16.45 19.79 -2.03
C ASN A 83 15.57 20.27 -3.20
N LEU A 84 14.27 20.46 -2.95
CA LEU A 84 13.27 20.71 -3.99
C LEU A 84 12.49 22.01 -3.77
N VAL A 85 12.36 22.47 -2.52
CA VAL A 85 11.59 23.67 -2.21
C VAL A 85 12.19 24.90 -2.89
N GLY A 86 11.36 25.60 -3.69
CA GLY A 86 11.79 26.77 -4.48
C GLY A 86 12.63 26.43 -5.71
N VAL A 87 12.94 25.16 -5.97
CA VAL A 87 13.72 24.72 -7.14
C VAL A 87 12.81 24.59 -8.35
N LYS A 88 13.24 25.15 -9.49
CA LYS A 88 12.57 24.94 -10.77
C LYS A 88 13.00 23.61 -11.39
N ARG A 89 12.06 22.94 -12.05
CA ARG A 89 12.30 21.62 -12.65
C ARG A 89 13.43 21.62 -13.69
N GLU A 90 13.58 22.69 -14.45
CA GLU A 90 14.63 22.89 -15.45
C GLU A 90 16.03 23.12 -14.84
N ASP A 91 16.09 23.57 -13.58
CA ASP A 91 17.34 23.81 -12.85
C ASP A 91 17.80 22.55 -12.09
N LEU A 92 16.96 21.52 -12.01
CA LEU A 92 17.29 20.23 -11.39
C LEU A 92 17.99 19.30 -12.37
N LYS A 93 19.20 18.87 -12.02
CA LYS A 93 20.01 17.88 -12.72
C LYS A 93 20.12 16.62 -11.86
N ILE A 94 19.91 15.47 -12.49
CA ILE A 94 19.89 14.15 -11.82
C ILE A 94 20.92 13.25 -12.50
N SER A 95 21.83 12.63 -11.74
CA SER A 95 22.87 11.72 -12.26
C SER A 95 22.99 10.45 -11.41
N SER A 96 23.08 9.28 -12.04
CA SER A 96 22.99 7.98 -11.33
C SER A 96 24.27 7.14 -11.26
N GLU A 97 25.32 7.41 -12.05
CA GLU A 97 26.43 6.44 -12.17
C GLU A 97 27.81 7.05 -12.54
N SER A 98 27.87 8.22 -13.20
CA SER A 98 29.12 8.85 -13.62
C SER A 98 28.85 10.29 -14.12
N PRO A 99 29.79 11.24 -13.94
CA PRO A 99 29.70 12.59 -14.48
C PRO A 99 29.61 12.64 -16.02
N ASP A 100 30.00 11.57 -16.73
CA ASP A 100 30.01 11.53 -18.19
C ASP A 100 28.66 11.16 -18.82
N LYS A 101 27.68 10.72 -18.02
CA LYS A 101 26.33 10.42 -18.52
C LYS A 101 25.47 11.68 -18.56
N PRO A 102 24.60 11.84 -19.58
CA PRO A 102 23.70 12.97 -19.63
C PRO A 102 22.76 12.96 -18.43
N TYR A 103 22.51 14.14 -17.87
CA TYR A 103 21.57 14.31 -16.77
C TYR A 103 20.17 13.85 -17.17
N LEU A 104 19.52 13.13 -16.25
CA LEU A 104 18.11 12.78 -16.38
C LEU A 104 17.27 14.03 -16.12
N LYS A 105 16.24 14.22 -16.95
CA LYS A 105 15.30 15.33 -16.79
C LYS A 105 14.10 14.89 -15.95
N ALA A 106 13.81 15.68 -14.91
CA ALA A 106 12.56 15.55 -14.18
C ALA A 106 11.37 15.88 -15.07
N SER A 107 10.32 15.07 -14.96
CA SER A 107 9.01 15.30 -15.57
C SER A 107 8.06 16.05 -14.63
N ALA A 108 8.18 15.84 -13.32
CA ALA A 108 7.47 16.57 -12.28
C ALA A 108 8.28 16.54 -10.98
N ILE A 109 8.00 17.51 -10.10
CA ILE A 109 8.56 17.63 -8.76
C ILE A 109 7.41 17.94 -7.80
N TYR A 110 7.41 17.28 -6.64
CA TYR A 110 6.47 17.52 -5.55
C TYR A 110 7.25 17.66 -4.24
N VAL A 111 6.72 18.48 -3.33
CA VAL A 111 7.29 18.73 -1.99
C VAL A 111 6.15 18.66 -0.98
N SER A 112 6.39 18.09 0.19
CA SER A 112 5.36 18.03 1.24
C SER A 112 4.76 19.41 1.49
N ALA A 113 3.43 19.49 1.53
CA ALA A 113 2.75 20.76 1.77
C ALA A 113 3.05 21.32 3.17
N ALA A 114 3.23 20.43 4.16
CA ALA A 114 3.62 20.81 5.50
C ALA A 114 5.02 21.41 5.54
N TYR A 115 5.97 20.79 4.83
CA TYR A 115 7.32 21.31 4.70
C TYR A 115 7.38 22.65 3.97
N ALA A 116 6.77 22.74 2.78
CA ALA A 116 6.76 23.96 2.00
C ALA A 116 6.17 25.17 2.76
N LYS A 117 5.28 24.92 3.72
CA LYS A 117 4.64 25.96 4.53
C LYS A 117 5.37 26.29 5.83
N LYS A 118 5.88 25.28 6.54
CA LYS A 118 6.37 25.41 7.92
C LYS A 118 7.82 24.97 8.11
N MET A 119 8.42 24.31 7.12
CA MET A 119 9.77 23.72 7.18
C MET A 119 9.95 22.76 8.38
N GLN A 120 8.93 21.93 8.67
CA GLN A 120 8.99 20.92 9.73
C GLN A 120 9.90 19.76 9.32
N GLU A 121 10.86 19.39 10.17
CA GLU A 121 11.90 18.40 9.82
C GLU A 121 11.32 17.01 9.49
N GLU A 122 10.28 16.60 10.21
CA GLU A 122 9.58 15.34 9.99
C GLU A 122 8.88 15.28 8.62
N ASP A 123 8.51 16.44 8.07
CA ASP A 123 7.86 16.57 6.77
C ASP A 123 8.82 16.90 5.63
N ASP A 124 10.14 16.94 5.90
CA ASP A 124 11.18 17.31 4.94
C ASP A 124 11.45 16.21 3.90
N TYR A 125 10.46 16.00 3.02
CA TYR A 125 10.51 15.07 1.90
C TYR A 125 9.88 15.65 0.64
N GLY A 126 10.25 15.07 -0.50
CA GLY A 126 9.61 15.32 -1.77
C GLY A 126 9.87 14.22 -2.79
N VAL A 127 9.25 14.38 -3.95
CA VAL A 127 9.24 13.40 -5.04
C VAL A 127 9.70 14.03 -6.33
N ILE A 128 10.55 13.33 -7.06
CA ILE A 128 10.89 13.64 -8.45
C ILE A 128 10.40 12.50 -9.35
N LEU A 129 9.69 12.83 -10.42
CA LEU A 129 9.28 11.86 -11.43
C LEU A 129 10.22 11.88 -12.63
N VAL A 130 10.74 10.71 -13.03
CA VAL A 130 11.59 10.55 -14.23
C VAL A 130 10.91 9.58 -15.19
N PRO A 131 10.84 9.83 -16.51
CA PRO A 131 10.19 8.91 -17.45
C PRO A 131 10.75 7.48 -17.38
N LYS A 132 9.88 6.47 -17.42
CA LYS A 132 10.30 5.05 -17.40
C LYS A 132 10.97 4.66 -18.71
N ASN A 133 11.98 3.79 -18.59
CA ASN A 133 12.39 2.96 -19.72
C ASN A 133 11.40 1.80 -19.86
N PRO A 134 10.69 1.65 -21.00
CA PRO A 134 9.71 0.57 -21.18
C PRO A 134 10.34 -0.83 -21.09
N ASN A 135 11.65 -0.96 -21.34
CA ASN A 135 12.39 -2.22 -21.21
C ASN A 135 12.75 -2.56 -19.75
N ARG A 136 12.58 -1.61 -18.84
CA ARG A 136 12.83 -1.76 -17.40
C ARG A 136 11.68 -1.10 -16.63
N PRO A 137 10.47 -1.65 -16.67
CA PRO A 137 9.28 -0.97 -16.12
C PRO A 137 9.34 -0.77 -14.59
N TYR A 138 10.30 -1.38 -13.92
CA TYR A 138 10.49 -1.36 -12.48
C TYR A 138 11.92 -0.94 -12.16
N TRP A 139 12.09 -0.10 -11.13
CA TRP A 139 13.39 0.43 -10.75
C TRP A 139 13.35 0.97 -9.31
N GLY A 140 14.36 0.64 -8.50
CA GLY A 140 14.55 1.22 -7.18
C GLY A 140 14.46 0.24 -6.02
N PHE A 141 14.67 0.78 -4.82
CA PHE A 141 14.52 0.08 -3.55
C PHE A 141 13.07 -0.36 -3.31
N GLY A 142 12.91 -1.42 -2.52
CA GLY A 142 11.60 -1.82 -2.03
C GLY A 142 11.06 -0.82 -1.00
N PHE A 143 9.77 -0.91 -0.71
CA PHE A 143 9.14 -0.22 0.41
C PHE A 143 8.11 -1.15 1.06
N ALA A 144 7.86 -0.93 2.35
CA ALA A 144 6.88 -1.69 3.11
C ALA A 144 6.17 -0.77 4.11
N LEU A 145 4.89 -0.50 3.89
CA LEU A 145 4.07 0.34 4.77
C LEU A 145 4.01 -0.23 6.20
N LYS A 146 4.10 -1.57 6.38
CA LYS A 146 4.21 -2.22 7.72
C LYS A 146 5.38 -1.63 8.52
N ARG A 147 6.56 -1.42 7.91
CA ARG A 147 7.73 -0.81 8.57
C ARG A 147 7.49 0.64 9.04
N GLY A 148 6.51 1.32 8.45
CA GLY A 148 6.04 2.64 8.92
C GLY A 148 5.26 2.59 10.24
N HIS A 149 4.83 1.41 10.68
CA HIS A 149 4.10 1.18 11.93
C HIS A 149 4.92 0.41 12.98
N ASP A 150 5.93 -0.35 12.57
CA ASP A 150 6.78 -1.13 13.47
C ASP A 150 7.57 -0.24 14.44
N ASP A 151 7.96 -0.74 15.60
CA ASP A 151 8.99 -0.07 16.40
C ASP A 151 10.36 -0.46 15.86
N LEU A 152 11.08 0.51 15.30
CA LEU A 152 12.40 0.30 14.70
C LEU A 152 13.54 0.63 15.68
N LEU A 153 13.24 0.94 16.95
CA LEU A 153 14.27 1.22 17.95
C LEU A 153 15.29 0.08 18.01
N HIS A 154 16.59 0.42 18.03
CA HIS A 154 17.71 -0.52 18.01
C HIS A 154 17.87 -1.39 16.75
N SER A 155 17.02 -1.23 15.74
CA SER A 155 17.18 -1.92 14.46
C SER A 155 18.46 -1.47 13.73
N SER A 156 19.11 -2.42 13.07
CA SER A 156 20.24 -2.17 12.17
C SER A 156 19.78 -1.40 10.93
N LEU A 157 20.43 -0.28 10.65
CA LEU A 157 20.14 0.59 9.52
C LEU A 157 21.37 0.77 8.63
N VAL A 158 21.11 0.93 7.34
CA VAL A 158 22.13 1.26 6.34
C VAL A 158 21.72 2.53 5.60
N LEU A 159 22.64 3.48 5.48
CA LEU A 159 22.45 4.69 4.70
C LEU A 159 23.42 4.72 3.53
N TYR A 160 22.91 5.05 2.34
CA TYR A 160 23.73 5.26 1.15
C TYR A 160 23.72 6.74 0.78
N GLY A 161 24.89 7.34 0.65
CA GLY A 161 25.02 8.75 0.26
C GLY A 161 26.11 8.95 -0.77
N ILE A 162 25.98 10.02 -1.54
CA ILE A 162 26.97 10.38 -2.55
C ILE A 162 27.87 11.49 -1.97
N LYS A 163 29.18 11.27 -2.05
CA LYS A 163 30.20 12.27 -1.72
C LYS A 163 30.87 12.76 -2.99
N GLU A 164 31.35 14.00 -2.94
CA GLU A 164 32.34 14.47 -3.90
C GLU A 164 33.69 13.81 -3.62
N SER A 165 34.37 13.38 -4.69
CA SER A 165 35.72 12.86 -4.67
C SER A 165 36.53 13.51 -5.80
N ASP A 166 37.86 13.40 -5.74
CA ASP A 166 38.76 14.01 -6.74
C ASP A 166 38.51 13.48 -8.17
N ASP A 167 38.01 12.23 -8.29
CA ASP A 167 37.69 11.56 -9.55
C ASP A 167 36.18 11.64 -9.93
N GLY A 168 35.42 12.50 -9.24
CA GLY A 168 34.00 12.73 -9.50
C GLY A 168 33.13 12.51 -8.26
N TYR A 169 32.28 11.48 -8.30
CA TYR A 169 31.34 11.18 -7.22
C TYR A 169 31.51 9.75 -6.76
N GLU A 170 31.62 9.56 -5.45
CA GLU A 170 31.72 8.26 -4.82
C GLU A 170 30.46 8.00 -3.99
N GLN A 171 29.80 6.87 -4.27
CA GLN A 171 28.76 6.38 -3.40
C GLN A 171 29.40 5.70 -2.18
N THR A 172 28.97 6.13 -1.01
CA THR A 172 29.45 5.63 0.27
C THR A 172 28.29 5.07 1.08
N MET A 173 28.62 4.10 1.94
CA MET A 173 27.66 3.43 2.80
C MET A 173 28.05 3.66 4.26
N SER A 174 27.07 3.95 5.11
CA SER A 174 27.21 3.96 6.56
C SER A 174 26.27 2.95 7.18
N ASN A 175 26.74 2.24 8.21
CA ASN A 175 25.94 1.27 8.97
C ASN A 175 25.87 1.73 10.42
N GLY A 176 24.77 1.42 11.08
CA GLY A 176 24.54 1.83 12.45
C GLY A 176 23.15 1.43 12.91
N ILE A 177 22.65 2.12 13.93
CA ILE A 177 21.41 1.72 14.61
C ILE A 177 20.44 2.88 14.72
N CYS A 178 19.16 2.54 14.71
CA CYS A 178 18.09 3.42 15.15
C CYS A 178 18.21 3.68 16.66
N VAL A 179 18.15 4.94 17.08
CA VAL A 179 18.21 5.36 18.49
C VAL A 179 16.93 6.00 18.98
N ASP A 180 16.07 6.47 18.07
CA ASP A 180 14.71 6.88 18.38
C ASP A 180 13.78 6.62 17.19
N CYS A 181 12.55 6.21 17.48
CA CYS A 181 11.56 5.79 16.51
C CYS A 181 10.26 6.56 16.73
N MET A 182 10.20 7.77 16.17
CA MET A 182 8.99 8.60 16.22
C MET A 182 8.01 8.20 15.09
N PRO A 183 6.72 8.59 15.18
CA PRO A 183 5.74 8.27 14.15
C PRO A 183 6.11 8.76 12.75
N ASP A 184 6.65 9.99 12.64
CA ASP A 184 6.96 10.65 11.36
C ASP A 184 8.47 10.81 11.10
N GLN A 185 9.34 10.41 12.03
CA GLN A 185 10.78 10.63 11.94
C GLN A 185 11.56 9.50 12.64
N LEU A 186 12.75 9.18 12.11
CA LEU A 186 13.71 8.29 12.77
C LEU A 186 14.95 9.07 13.16
N GLU A 187 15.53 8.77 14.33
CA GLU A 187 16.87 9.18 14.71
C GLU A 187 17.82 7.99 14.73
N TYR A 188 19.05 8.18 14.26
CA TYR A 188 20.02 7.10 14.15
C TYR A 188 21.47 7.57 14.32
N LYS A 189 22.30 6.63 14.76
CA LYS A 189 23.76 6.78 14.86
C LYS A 189 24.41 6.26 13.59
N LEU A 190 24.38 7.08 12.54
CA LEU A 190 25.04 6.84 11.26
C LEU A 190 26.01 7.98 10.94
N ASP A 191 27.11 7.66 10.27
CA ASP A 191 28.04 8.65 9.77
C ASP A 191 27.43 9.33 8.54
N THR A 192 27.17 10.64 8.67
CA THR A 192 26.55 11.45 7.63
C THR A 192 27.49 12.58 7.22
N ASN A 193 27.37 13.02 5.96
CA ASN A 193 28.23 14.07 5.42
C ASN A 193 27.37 15.07 4.63
N LYS A 194 27.91 16.28 4.43
CA LYS A 194 27.27 17.25 3.54
C LYS A 194 27.03 16.61 2.17
N GLY A 195 25.82 16.77 1.63
CA GLY A 195 25.38 16.15 0.37
C GLY A 195 24.54 14.88 0.54
N PHE A 196 24.49 14.28 1.73
CA PHE A 196 23.66 13.09 1.98
C PHE A 196 22.17 13.40 2.11
N SER A 197 21.78 14.66 2.21
CA SER A 197 20.37 15.01 2.28
C SER A 197 19.58 14.39 1.13
N GLY A 198 18.53 13.65 1.48
CA GLY A 198 17.68 12.87 0.59
C GLY A 198 18.15 11.44 0.33
N SER A 199 19.22 10.99 0.99
CA SER A 199 19.70 9.61 0.95
C SER A 199 18.68 8.61 1.51
N PRO A 200 18.62 7.38 0.95
CA PRO A 200 17.80 6.32 1.51
C PRO A 200 18.43 5.83 2.82
N VAL A 201 17.58 5.68 3.84
CA VAL A 201 17.84 4.84 4.99
C VAL A 201 17.09 3.54 4.76
N ILE A 202 17.81 2.43 4.75
CA ILE A 202 17.27 1.11 4.44
C ILE A 202 17.50 0.12 5.58
N MET A 203 16.68 -0.93 5.59
CA MET A 203 16.88 -2.13 6.40
C MET A 203 16.36 -3.36 5.64
N PRO A 204 16.74 -4.58 6.04
CA PRO A 204 16.11 -5.80 5.52
C PRO A 204 14.63 -5.90 5.88
N TYR A 205 13.82 -6.35 4.93
CA TYR A 205 12.46 -6.83 5.18
C TYR A 205 12.17 -7.96 4.20
N LYS A 206 11.84 -9.15 4.72
CA LYS A 206 11.72 -10.38 3.92
C LYS A 206 12.98 -10.63 3.09
N ASP A 207 14.15 -10.50 3.71
CA ASP A 207 15.48 -10.61 3.09
C ASP A 207 15.81 -9.60 1.98
N LEU A 208 14.99 -8.56 1.81
CA LEU A 208 15.12 -7.58 0.73
C LEU A 208 15.37 -6.16 1.25
N ASP A 209 16.20 -5.40 0.51
CA ASP A 209 16.53 -4.02 0.84
C ASP A 209 15.27 -3.12 0.75
N THR A 210 14.82 -2.63 1.90
CA THR A 210 13.60 -1.84 2.01
C THR A 210 13.93 -0.46 2.55
N ALA A 211 13.54 0.58 1.82
CA ALA A 211 13.65 1.95 2.29
C ALA A 211 12.62 2.21 3.39
N VAL A 212 13.08 2.77 4.52
CA VAL A 212 12.27 3.05 5.71
C VAL A 212 12.28 4.52 6.11
N ALA A 213 13.28 5.29 5.67
CA ALA A 213 13.31 6.74 5.85
C ALA A 213 14.11 7.45 4.75
N ILE A 214 13.91 8.76 4.66
CA ILE A 214 14.65 9.69 3.81
C ILE A 214 15.53 10.53 4.73
N HIS A 215 16.85 10.40 4.65
CA HIS A 215 17.76 11.23 5.44
C HIS A 215 17.59 12.70 5.10
N ASN A 216 17.52 13.58 6.09
CA ASN A 216 17.29 15.00 5.87
C ASN A 216 18.12 15.91 6.80
N TYR A 217 18.47 15.46 8.01
CA TYR A 217 19.29 16.25 8.93
C TYR A 217 20.48 15.43 9.45
N GLY A 218 21.67 16.02 9.34
CA GLY A 218 22.93 15.41 9.79
C GLY A 218 23.20 15.60 11.28
N HIS A 219 24.24 14.93 11.76
CA HIS A 219 24.69 15.00 13.15
C HIS A 219 25.30 16.40 13.44
N ASN A 220 24.63 17.22 14.26
CA ASN A 220 25.30 18.35 14.94
C ASN A 220 25.95 17.83 16.23
N LEU A 221 26.95 18.51 16.79
CA LEU A 221 27.83 18.03 17.89
C LEU A 221 27.15 17.30 19.08
N ASN A 222 25.83 17.41 19.27
CA ASN A 222 25.05 16.70 20.29
C ASN A 222 23.74 16.03 19.79
N GLU A 223 23.47 16.01 18.48
CA GLU A 223 22.20 15.54 17.90
C GLU A 223 22.42 14.35 16.97
N ALA A 224 21.61 13.30 17.12
CA ALA A 224 21.63 12.15 16.21
C ALA A 224 21.21 12.58 14.78
N ALA A 225 21.66 11.83 13.78
CA ALA A 225 21.19 12.05 12.41
C ALA A 225 19.71 11.65 12.30
N ARG A 226 18.95 12.37 11.47
CA ARG A 226 17.50 12.19 11.33
C ARG A 226 17.07 11.91 9.90
N GLY A 227 15.93 11.25 9.77
CA GLY A 227 15.25 11.11 8.48
C GLY A 227 13.73 11.09 8.62
N SER A 228 13.03 11.70 7.67
CA SER A 228 11.58 11.57 7.53
C SER A 228 11.20 10.11 7.29
N ARG A 229 10.30 9.58 8.12
CA ARG A 229 9.93 8.18 8.11
C ARG A 229 8.96 7.87 6.97
N ILE A 230 9.21 6.80 6.22
CA ILE A 230 8.28 6.31 5.19
C ILE A 230 7.14 5.59 5.91
N ASN A 231 6.06 6.30 6.15
CA ASN A 231 4.88 5.84 6.86
C ASN A 231 3.59 6.08 6.07
N GLU A 232 2.44 5.82 6.70
CA GLU A 232 1.12 6.02 6.07
C GLU A 232 0.88 7.48 5.66
N LYS A 233 1.25 8.45 6.51
CA LYS A 233 1.08 9.89 6.24
C LYS A 233 1.81 10.27 4.95
N MET A 234 3.09 9.93 4.86
CA MET A 234 3.93 10.20 3.70
C MET A 234 3.43 9.45 2.46
N LEU A 235 3.19 8.14 2.56
CA LEU A 235 2.75 7.34 1.40
C LEU A 235 1.38 7.77 0.90
N ASN A 236 0.46 8.19 1.76
CA ASN A 236 -0.83 8.73 1.37
C ASN A 236 -0.69 10.05 0.60
N GLU A 237 0.16 10.97 1.05
CA GLU A 237 0.44 12.22 0.33
C GLU A 237 1.08 11.95 -1.04
N ILE A 238 2.09 11.08 -1.09
CA ILE A 238 2.76 10.68 -2.34
C ILE A 238 1.78 10.01 -3.31
N CYS A 239 0.98 9.04 -2.85
CA CYS A 239 -0.01 8.38 -3.70
C CYS A 239 -1.03 9.37 -4.26
N GLY A 240 -1.41 10.39 -3.48
CA GLY A 240 -2.26 11.50 -3.92
C GLY A 240 -1.63 12.32 -5.04
N TRP A 241 -0.37 12.75 -4.91
CA TRP A 241 0.35 13.48 -5.96
C TRP A 241 0.50 12.67 -7.25
N LEU A 242 0.81 11.38 -7.09
CA LEU A 242 1.11 10.49 -8.21
C LEU A 242 -0.14 9.87 -8.84
N ASN A 243 -1.31 10.08 -8.22
CA ASN A 243 -2.56 9.42 -8.58
C ASN A 243 -2.37 7.89 -8.70
N ILE A 244 -1.68 7.31 -7.72
CA ILE A 244 -1.44 5.87 -7.59
C ILE A 244 -2.36 5.32 -6.50
N GLY A 245 -2.94 4.15 -6.75
CA GLY A 245 -3.94 3.55 -5.87
C GLY A 245 -5.37 3.95 -6.25
N PHE A 246 -6.32 3.63 -5.38
CA PHE A 246 -7.73 3.90 -5.61
C PHE A 246 -8.36 4.54 -4.39
N PHE A 247 -8.77 5.80 -4.52
CA PHE A 247 -9.32 6.56 -3.40
C PHE A 247 -10.85 6.58 -3.43
N SER A 248 -11.45 6.46 -2.24
CA SER A 248 -12.89 6.50 -2.01
C SER A 248 -13.69 5.60 -2.97
N LYS A 249 -13.31 4.32 -3.06
CA LYS A 249 -13.96 3.34 -3.95
C LYS A 249 -14.74 2.28 -3.18
N ALA A 250 -15.91 1.93 -3.68
CA ALA A 250 -16.61 0.73 -3.24
C ALA A 250 -16.03 -0.51 -3.95
N ILE A 251 -15.93 -1.63 -3.24
CA ILE A 251 -15.57 -2.92 -3.83
C ILE A 251 -16.85 -3.57 -4.35
N GLN A 252 -17.01 -3.57 -5.67
CA GLN A 252 -18.18 -4.09 -6.34
C GLN A 252 -17.83 -5.41 -7.05
N ALA A 253 -18.54 -6.50 -6.73
CA ALA A 253 -18.50 -7.71 -7.53
C ALA A 253 -19.27 -7.48 -8.86
N SER A 254 -18.63 -7.73 -10.00
CA SER A 254 -19.24 -7.47 -11.31
C SER A 254 -18.68 -8.35 -12.42
N ILE A 255 -19.58 -8.97 -13.19
CA ILE A 255 -19.24 -9.67 -14.45
C ILE A 255 -19.45 -8.76 -15.66
N THR A 256 -20.27 -7.70 -15.55
CA THR A 256 -20.56 -6.80 -16.68
C THR A 256 -21.24 -5.48 -16.27
N ASN A 257 -20.99 -4.42 -17.03
CA ASN A 257 -21.65 -3.11 -16.88
C ASN A 257 -23.14 -3.14 -17.23
N LYS A 258 -23.60 -4.22 -17.89
CA LYS A 258 -24.99 -4.37 -18.34
C LYS A 258 -25.97 -4.62 -17.20
N VAL A 259 -25.49 -5.08 -16.04
CA VAL A 259 -26.32 -5.29 -14.85
C VAL A 259 -26.58 -3.94 -14.18
N ARG A 260 -27.82 -3.71 -13.72
CA ARG A 260 -28.23 -2.48 -13.03
C ARG A 260 -27.54 -2.34 -11.66
N LEU A 261 -27.37 -1.11 -11.15
CA LEU A 261 -26.77 -0.83 -9.84
C LEU A 261 -27.49 -1.55 -8.69
N ASP A 262 -28.83 -1.63 -8.75
CA ASP A 262 -29.68 -2.31 -7.77
C ASP A 262 -29.63 -3.84 -7.83
N GLN A 263 -28.75 -4.40 -8.67
CA GLN A 263 -28.59 -5.84 -8.86
C GLN A 263 -27.13 -6.29 -8.72
N ARG A 264 -26.22 -5.42 -8.26
CA ARG A 264 -24.80 -5.75 -8.08
C ARG A 264 -24.49 -6.05 -6.62
N LEU A 265 -23.41 -6.78 -6.39
CA LEU A 265 -22.95 -7.11 -5.05
C LEU A 265 -21.84 -6.15 -4.62
N TYR A 266 -21.87 -5.71 -3.37
CA TYR A 266 -20.90 -4.80 -2.76
C TYR A 266 -20.38 -5.39 -1.45
N LEU A 267 -19.08 -5.26 -1.22
CA LEU A 267 -18.50 -5.55 0.09
C LEU A 267 -18.76 -4.33 0.99
N ILE A 268 -19.43 -4.54 2.11
CA ILE A 268 -19.72 -3.46 3.06
C ILE A 268 -19.40 -3.87 4.50
N PHE A 269 -19.12 -2.88 5.33
CA PHE A 269 -19.11 -2.96 6.79
C PHE A 269 -20.35 -2.24 7.31
N ILE A 270 -21.11 -2.90 8.18
CA ILE A 270 -22.29 -2.34 8.85
C ILE A 270 -21.84 -1.65 10.15
N GLU A 271 -22.55 -0.60 10.60
CA GLU A 271 -22.08 0.32 11.66
C GLU A 271 -21.73 -0.39 12.98
N ASP A 272 -22.40 -1.48 13.31
CA ASP A 272 -22.20 -2.24 14.55
C ASP A 272 -21.44 -3.57 14.34
N SER A 273 -20.71 -3.72 13.22
CA SER A 273 -19.90 -4.92 12.98
C SER A 273 -18.52 -4.58 12.45
N ASP A 274 -17.53 -5.22 13.09
CA ASP A 274 -16.16 -5.31 12.62
C ASP A 274 -16.01 -6.23 11.41
N ARG A 275 -17.05 -6.98 11.03
CA ARG A 275 -17.04 -7.92 9.90
C ARG A 275 -17.76 -7.36 8.69
N ALA A 276 -17.15 -7.59 7.53
CA ALA A 276 -17.79 -7.27 6.27
C ALA A 276 -18.90 -8.28 5.96
N VAL A 277 -19.89 -7.82 5.21
CA VAL A 277 -20.95 -8.63 4.60
C VAL A 277 -21.06 -8.28 3.12
N VAL A 278 -21.74 -9.13 2.37
CA VAL A 278 -22.15 -8.85 1.00
C VAL A 278 -23.49 -8.14 1.01
N ARG A 279 -23.60 -7.01 0.32
CA ARG A 279 -24.87 -6.32 0.09
C ARG A 279 -25.30 -6.41 -1.37
N LEU A 280 -26.57 -6.71 -1.60
CA LEU A 280 -27.22 -6.60 -2.91
C LEU A 280 -27.75 -5.18 -3.13
N GLY A 281 -27.24 -4.54 -4.18
CA GLY A 281 -27.66 -3.20 -4.61
C GLY A 281 -26.79 -2.09 -4.07
N TYR A 282 -26.68 -1.02 -4.86
CA TYR A 282 -25.97 0.20 -4.47
C TYR A 282 -26.87 1.12 -3.65
N ASP A 283 -26.33 1.61 -2.54
CA ASP A 283 -26.92 2.64 -1.70
C ASP A 283 -25.80 3.56 -1.23
N GLU A 284 -25.88 4.84 -1.57
CA GLU A 284 -24.81 5.80 -1.32
C GLU A 284 -24.58 6.05 0.17
N GLU A 285 -25.62 5.96 0.99
CA GLU A 285 -25.54 6.21 2.44
C GLU A 285 -24.86 5.03 3.18
N SER A 286 -25.13 3.82 2.70
CA SER A 286 -24.70 2.58 3.36
C SER A 286 -23.47 1.91 2.73
N VAL A 287 -23.08 2.28 1.50
CA VAL A 287 -21.94 1.64 0.84
C VAL A 287 -20.63 2.00 1.53
N THR A 288 -19.81 0.99 1.80
CA THR A 288 -18.46 1.22 2.31
C THR A 288 -17.53 1.66 1.19
N LYS A 289 -16.78 2.73 1.45
CA LYS A 289 -15.74 3.25 0.56
C LYS A 289 -14.38 2.94 1.16
N PHE A 290 -13.43 2.62 0.30
CA PHE A 290 -12.08 2.24 0.65
C PHE A 290 -11.07 3.12 -0.08
N ASP A 291 -9.99 3.46 0.62
CA ASP A 291 -8.73 3.84 0.01
C ASP A 291 -7.86 2.60 -0.14
N ILE A 292 -7.41 2.33 -1.36
CA ILE A 292 -6.64 1.14 -1.72
C ILE A 292 -5.25 1.61 -2.12
N LEU A 293 -4.29 1.39 -1.24
CA LEU A 293 -2.96 1.98 -1.34
C LEU A 293 -1.90 0.90 -1.57
N PRO A 294 -0.87 1.14 -2.40
CA PRO A 294 0.31 0.30 -2.41
C PRO A 294 0.91 0.21 -1.00
N ALA A 295 1.06 -1.00 -0.49
CA ALA A 295 1.55 -1.27 0.86
C ALA A 295 2.92 -1.95 0.85
N TYR A 296 3.28 -2.63 -0.23
CA TYR A 296 4.57 -3.29 -0.36
C TYR A 296 5.00 -3.41 -1.81
N ALA A 297 6.29 -3.27 -2.04
CA ALA A 297 6.96 -3.69 -3.27
C ALA A 297 8.38 -4.17 -2.93
N PRO A 298 8.86 -5.28 -3.53
CA PRO A 298 10.26 -5.67 -3.44
C PRO A 298 11.16 -4.71 -4.23
N PRO A 299 12.49 -4.77 -4.11
CA PRO A 299 13.41 -4.08 -5.01
C PRO A 299 13.30 -4.59 -6.46
N SER A 300 13.63 -3.74 -7.45
CA SER A 300 13.34 -4.00 -8.87
C SER A 300 14.08 -5.17 -9.55
N ASN A 301 15.04 -5.80 -8.87
CA ASN A 301 15.96 -6.78 -9.46
C ASN A 301 15.70 -8.23 -9.03
N TYR A 302 14.63 -8.48 -8.29
CA TYR A 302 14.18 -9.84 -8.03
C TYR A 302 13.35 -10.35 -9.21
N ASP A 303 13.62 -11.60 -9.62
CA ASP A 303 13.06 -12.24 -10.81
C ASP A 303 11.56 -11.97 -10.98
N PHE A 304 11.20 -11.55 -12.19
CA PHE A 304 9.87 -11.13 -12.61
C PHE A 304 8.76 -12.10 -12.14
N PRO A 305 7.59 -11.62 -11.64
CA PRO A 305 7.09 -10.24 -11.64
C PRO A 305 7.24 -9.50 -10.30
N ASN A 306 7.36 -8.17 -10.37
CA ASN A 306 7.24 -7.27 -9.22
C ASN A 306 5.94 -7.52 -8.44
N ASP A 307 6.08 -8.01 -7.23
CA ASP A 307 4.96 -8.41 -6.38
C ASP A 307 4.41 -7.23 -5.55
N PHE A 308 3.70 -6.32 -6.22
CA PHE A 308 3.02 -5.22 -5.54
C PHE A 308 1.86 -5.74 -4.69
N ARG A 309 1.86 -5.39 -3.41
CA ARG A 309 0.73 -5.63 -2.51
C ARG A 309 0.05 -4.32 -2.14
N TYR A 310 -1.25 -4.42 -1.92
CA TYR A 310 -2.13 -3.30 -1.63
C TYR A 310 -2.83 -3.53 -0.32
N THR A 311 -2.94 -2.50 0.50
CA THR A 311 -3.82 -2.49 1.66
C THR A 311 -5.11 -1.76 1.34
N PHE A 312 -6.15 -2.10 2.06
CA PHE A 312 -7.46 -1.47 1.96
C PHE A 312 -7.73 -0.81 3.30
N ARG A 313 -8.01 0.48 3.26
CA ARG A 313 -8.33 1.30 4.42
C ARG A 313 -9.74 1.85 4.25
N LEU A 314 -10.54 1.91 5.31
CA LEU A 314 -11.80 2.65 5.26
C LEU A 314 -11.54 4.10 4.87
N SER A 315 -12.26 4.56 3.85
CA SER A 315 -12.28 5.98 3.48
C SER A 315 -13.09 6.72 4.55
N PRO A 316 -12.55 7.79 5.17
CA PRO A 316 -13.28 8.54 6.19
C PRO A 316 -14.55 9.17 5.59
N LYS A 317 -15.72 8.95 6.22
CA LYS A 317 -16.98 9.65 5.86
C LYS A 317 -16.98 11.09 6.39
N THR A 318 -16.40 11.29 7.56
CA THR A 318 -16.19 12.57 8.26
C THR A 318 -14.73 12.63 8.68
N GLY A 319 -14.13 13.83 8.73
CA GLY A 319 -12.67 14.04 8.61
C GLY A 319 -11.71 13.34 9.60
N SER A 320 -12.21 12.60 10.61
CA SER A 320 -11.37 11.73 11.45
C SER A 320 -11.33 10.31 10.89
N LEU A 321 -10.13 9.74 10.78
CA LEU A 321 -9.95 8.33 10.45
C LEU A 321 -10.43 7.47 11.62
N PRO A 322 -11.21 6.39 11.37
CA PRO A 322 -11.55 5.45 12.42
C PRO A 322 -10.30 4.72 12.92
N ASP A 323 -10.30 4.33 14.20
CA ASP A 323 -9.19 3.58 14.80
C ASP A 323 -9.05 2.22 14.12
N GLU A 324 -10.15 1.48 13.99
CA GLU A 324 -10.22 0.27 13.18
C GLU A 324 -10.53 0.65 11.73
N ARG A 325 -9.50 0.62 10.89
CA ARG A 325 -9.62 1.09 9.50
C ARG A 325 -9.03 0.16 8.48
N TRP A 326 -8.11 -0.72 8.86
CA TRP A 326 -7.45 -1.62 7.92
C TRP A 326 -8.30 -2.85 7.71
N VAL A 327 -8.49 -3.23 6.45
CA VAL A 327 -9.19 -4.47 6.11
C VAL A 327 -8.24 -5.64 6.34
N LEU A 328 -8.62 -6.52 7.26
CA LEU A 328 -7.98 -7.78 7.54
C LEU A 328 -8.64 -8.89 6.72
N TRP A 329 -7.87 -9.56 5.87
CA TRP A 329 -8.36 -10.63 5.02
C TRP A 329 -8.09 -11.99 5.67
N ASN A 330 -9.09 -12.58 6.33
CA ASN A 330 -8.93 -13.88 6.99
C ASN A 330 -9.41 -15.02 6.07
N ALA A 331 -8.47 -15.51 5.26
CA ALA A 331 -8.78 -16.52 4.26
C ALA A 331 -9.19 -17.88 4.85
N ASP A 332 -8.67 -18.22 6.03
CA ASP A 332 -8.94 -19.49 6.72
C ASP A 332 -10.32 -19.51 7.37
N ARG A 333 -10.75 -18.39 7.94
CA ARG A 333 -12.08 -18.26 8.55
C ARG A 333 -13.17 -17.83 7.57
N HIS A 334 -12.79 -17.55 6.32
CA HIS A 334 -13.71 -17.01 5.32
C HIS A 334 -14.36 -15.70 5.78
N THR A 335 -13.61 -14.86 6.47
CA THR A 335 -14.08 -13.57 6.97
C THR A 335 -13.21 -12.43 6.47
N VAL A 336 -13.82 -11.25 6.41
CA VAL A 336 -13.13 -9.99 6.18
C VAL A 336 -13.52 -9.09 7.34
N SER A 337 -12.55 -8.55 8.06
CA SER A 337 -12.81 -7.72 9.24
C SER A 337 -12.00 -6.43 9.23
N LEU A 338 -12.25 -5.53 10.19
CA LEU A 338 -11.42 -4.37 10.44
C LEU A 338 -10.38 -4.65 11.52
N THR A 339 -9.29 -3.90 11.48
CA THR A 339 -8.29 -3.87 12.54
C THR A 339 -7.64 -2.50 12.62
N SER A 340 -7.16 -2.14 13.80
CA SER A 340 -6.38 -0.93 14.04
C SER A 340 -4.91 -1.08 13.68
N LYS A 341 -4.41 -2.32 13.56
CA LYS A 341 -3.00 -2.62 13.28
C LYS A 341 -2.82 -3.12 11.85
N LEU A 342 -1.90 -2.53 11.11
CA LEU A 342 -1.56 -3.00 9.78
C LEU A 342 -0.73 -4.31 9.89
N ARG A 343 -1.37 -5.45 9.60
CA ARG A 343 -0.76 -6.79 9.63
C ARG A 343 -0.42 -7.30 8.22
N GLY A 344 0.36 -8.39 8.13
CA GLY A 344 0.63 -9.06 6.85
C GLY A 344 -0.65 -9.44 6.09
N PHE A 345 -1.65 -9.95 6.80
CA PHE A 345 -2.97 -10.30 6.25
C PHE A 345 -3.84 -9.09 5.85
N CYS A 346 -3.37 -7.85 6.04
CA CYS A 346 -4.04 -6.66 5.49
C CYS A 346 -3.62 -6.36 4.05
N ALA A 347 -2.59 -7.05 3.55
CA ALA A 347 -2.03 -6.83 2.22
C ALA A 347 -2.57 -7.89 1.22
N ALA A 348 -3.09 -7.43 0.09
CA ALA A 348 -3.63 -8.26 -0.98
C ALA A 348 -2.98 -7.91 -2.33
N THR A 349 -2.89 -8.87 -3.24
CA THR A 349 -2.46 -8.63 -4.63
C THR A 349 -3.67 -8.29 -5.48
N LEU A 350 -3.52 -7.29 -6.34
CA LEU A 350 -4.54 -6.91 -7.33
C LEU A 350 -4.10 -7.37 -8.72
N LEU A 351 -4.83 -8.30 -9.33
CA LEU A 351 -4.55 -8.77 -10.69
C LEU A 351 -5.59 -8.23 -11.67
N GLU A 352 -5.15 -7.42 -12.64
CA GLU A 352 -6.03 -6.87 -13.67
C GLU A 352 -6.57 -7.96 -14.62
N TYR A 353 -7.89 -8.03 -14.77
CA TYR A 353 -8.56 -8.94 -15.69
C TYR A 353 -8.44 -8.42 -17.12
N LYS A 354 -7.66 -9.16 -17.93
CA LYS A 354 -7.32 -8.83 -19.33
C LYS A 354 -6.57 -7.50 -19.45
N ALA A 355 -5.30 -7.52 -19.05
CA ALA A 355 -4.38 -6.43 -19.36
C ALA A 355 -4.50 -6.02 -20.86
N PRO A 356 -4.47 -4.72 -21.18
CA PRO A 356 -4.67 -4.24 -22.53
C PRO A 356 -3.67 -4.89 -23.48
N LYS A 357 -4.15 -5.35 -24.64
CA LYS A 357 -3.25 -5.84 -25.69
C LYS A 357 -2.41 -4.65 -26.21
N PRO A 358 -1.15 -4.87 -26.64
CA PRO A 358 -0.35 -3.83 -27.24
C PRO A 358 -1.13 -3.10 -28.35
N GLY A 359 -1.18 -1.76 -28.28
CA GLY A 359 -1.89 -0.91 -29.25
C GLY A 359 -3.38 -0.67 -28.98
N GLN A 360 -3.97 -1.26 -27.93
CA GLN A 360 -5.32 -0.89 -27.49
C GLN A 360 -5.28 0.31 -26.53
N PRO A 361 -6.25 1.23 -26.62
CA PRO A 361 -6.37 2.32 -25.67
C PRO A 361 -6.58 1.75 -24.26
N GLU A 362 -5.85 2.28 -23.29
CA GLU A 362 -5.95 1.86 -21.91
C GLU A 362 -7.36 2.14 -21.38
N MET A 363 -7.98 1.13 -20.76
CA MET A 363 -9.26 1.33 -20.08
C MET A 363 -9.05 2.28 -18.90
N ARG A 364 -10.01 3.17 -18.66
CA ARG A 364 -9.99 4.01 -17.46
C ARG A 364 -9.98 3.12 -16.21
N ALA A 365 -9.33 3.57 -15.14
CA ALA A 365 -9.17 2.78 -13.91
C ALA A 365 -10.50 2.28 -13.31
N ASP A 366 -11.57 3.07 -13.44
CA ASP A 366 -12.94 2.73 -13.01
C ASP A 366 -13.64 1.71 -13.93
N GLN A 367 -13.07 1.41 -15.09
CA GLN A 367 -13.57 0.41 -16.04
C GLN A 367 -12.82 -0.91 -15.95
N LYS A 368 -11.62 -0.89 -15.35
CA LYS A 368 -10.81 -2.07 -15.09
C LYS A 368 -11.49 -2.99 -14.08
N PHE A 369 -11.11 -4.26 -14.15
CA PHE A 369 -11.59 -5.28 -13.25
C PHE A 369 -10.38 -6.00 -12.63
N TYR A 370 -10.52 -6.41 -11.39
CA TYR A 370 -9.43 -6.95 -10.59
C TYR A 370 -9.85 -8.25 -9.91
N TYR A 371 -8.92 -9.20 -9.83
CA TYR A 371 -8.96 -10.23 -8.81
C TYR A 371 -8.26 -9.71 -7.55
N ILE A 372 -8.85 -9.97 -6.38
CA ILE A 372 -8.24 -9.70 -5.08
C ILE A 372 -7.70 -11.04 -4.58
N HIS A 373 -6.38 -11.18 -4.56
CA HIS A 373 -5.68 -12.40 -4.19
C HIS A 373 -4.93 -12.23 -2.87
N LEU A 374 -4.91 -13.31 -2.09
CA LEU A 374 -4.15 -13.44 -0.87
C LEU A 374 -3.13 -14.56 -1.05
N GLU A 375 -1.91 -14.30 -0.64
CA GLU A 375 -0.89 -15.32 -0.53
C GLU A 375 -0.96 -15.92 0.87
N MET A 376 -1.06 -17.24 0.92
CA MET A 376 -1.02 -18.00 2.16
C MET A 376 0.41 -18.47 2.40
N THR A 377 0.93 -18.22 3.59
CA THR A 377 2.25 -18.70 4.01
C THR A 377 2.14 -19.83 5.01
N ASN A 378 3.11 -20.74 5.04
CA ASN A 378 3.24 -21.71 6.14
C ASN A 378 3.90 -21.05 7.37
N HIS A 379 4.10 -21.85 8.43
CA HIS A 379 4.80 -21.43 9.65
C HIS A 379 6.28 -21.03 9.42
N GLN A 380 6.83 -21.31 8.25
CA GLN A 380 8.20 -20.94 7.84
C GLN A 380 8.20 -19.70 6.93
N GLY A 381 7.05 -19.02 6.76
CA GLY A 381 6.92 -17.86 5.89
C GLY A 381 6.87 -18.18 4.39
N GLU A 382 6.95 -19.46 4.01
CA GLU A 382 6.98 -19.87 2.60
C GLU A 382 5.59 -19.81 1.99
N SER A 383 5.49 -19.29 0.77
CA SER A 383 4.25 -19.27 -0.02
C SER A 383 3.77 -20.69 -0.31
N THR A 384 2.55 -21.01 0.15
CA THR A 384 1.93 -22.33 0.00
C THR A 384 0.84 -22.35 -1.06
N GLU A 385 -0.01 -21.33 -1.07
CA GLU A 385 -1.12 -21.22 -2.01
C GLU A 385 -1.61 -19.78 -2.21
N LEU A 386 -2.21 -19.53 -3.37
CA LEU A 386 -2.96 -18.32 -3.65
C LEU A 386 -4.45 -18.57 -3.46
N ARG A 387 -5.09 -17.74 -2.62
CA ARG A 387 -6.55 -17.71 -2.45
C ARG A 387 -7.13 -16.45 -3.07
N GLU A 388 -8.31 -16.57 -3.66
CA GLU A 388 -9.04 -15.45 -4.26
C GLU A 388 -10.30 -15.14 -3.46
N LEU A 389 -10.59 -13.85 -3.27
CA LEU A 389 -11.84 -13.39 -2.67
C LEU A 389 -13.04 -13.77 -3.54
N ARG A 390 -14.10 -14.26 -2.91
CA ARG A 390 -15.39 -14.55 -3.53
C ARG A 390 -16.55 -13.98 -2.72
N MET A 391 -17.57 -13.52 -3.44
CA MET A 391 -18.81 -13.00 -2.87
C MET A 391 -20.02 -13.66 -3.52
N ARG A 392 -21.07 -13.92 -2.73
CA ARG A 392 -22.36 -14.47 -3.20
C ARG A 392 -23.54 -13.81 -2.50
N ALA A 393 -24.73 -14.17 -2.96
CA ALA A 393 -26.00 -13.76 -2.39
C ALA A 393 -27.07 -14.86 -2.52
N ALA A 394 -26.66 -16.13 -2.39
CA ALA A 394 -27.56 -17.27 -2.48
C ALA A 394 -28.46 -17.43 -1.24
N ASP A 395 -28.06 -16.88 -0.10
CA ASP A 395 -28.80 -16.92 1.16
C ASP A 395 -29.90 -15.84 1.23
N LEU A 396 -29.85 -14.83 0.35
CA LEU A 396 -30.92 -13.83 0.24
C LEU A 396 -32.20 -14.46 -0.33
N THR A 397 -33.25 -14.48 0.48
CA THR A 397 -34.56 -15.01 0.09
C THR A 397 -35.48 -13.93 -0.46
N ALA A 398 -36.54 -14.32 -1.16
CA ALA A 398 -37.58 -13.40 -1.58
C ALA A 398 -38.27 -12.68 -0.40
N ARG A 399 -38.22 -13.25 0.81
CA ARG A 399 -38.73 -12.59 2.03
C ARG A 399 -37.80 -11.46 2.44
N ASP A 400 -36.50 -11.68 2.46
CA ASP A 400 -35.50 -10.68 2.85
C ASP A 400 -35.60 -9.44 1.95
N LEU A 401 -35.70 -9.66 0.64
CA LEU A 401 -35.91 -8.58 -0.33
C LEU A 401 -37.22 -7.80 -0.11
N ARG A 402 -38.31 -8.46 0.33
CA ARG A 402 -39.56 -7.78 0.69
C ARG A 402 -39.42 -6.99 1.99
N MET A 403 -38.64 -7.50 2.93
CA MET A 403 -38.32 -6.85 4.20
C MET A 403 -37.24 -5.77 4.07
N LYS A 404 -36.68 -5.58 2.86
CA LYS A 404 -35.57 -4.68 2.56
C LYS A 404 -34.27 -5.02 3.31
N THR A 405 -34.08 -6.31 3.61
CA THR A 405 -32.80 -6.86 4.06
C THR A 405 -32.02 -7.28 2.82
N PHE A 406 -30.85 -6.70 2.63
CA PHE A 406 -30.05 -6.88 1.41
C PHE A 406 -28.66 -7.44 1.71
N GLU A 407 -28.37 -7.76 2.97
CA GLU A 407 -27.09 -8.22 3.48
C GLU A 407 -27.06 -9.74 3.65
N THR A 408 -25.91 -10.33 3.37
CA THR A 408 -25.64 -11.76 3.55
C THR A 408 -24.17 -11.97 3.94
N PRO A 409 -23.85 -12.92 4.83
CA PRO A 409 -22.48 -13.18 5.27
C PRO A 409 -21.64 -13.94 4.23
N GLU A 410 -22.13 -14.13 3.00
CA GLU A 410 -21.52 -14.98 1.95
C GLU A 410 -20.25 -14.40 1.31
N ILE A 411 -19.23 -14.19 2.14
CA ILE A 411 -17.85 -13.94 1.76
C ILE A 411 -17.08 -15.23 1.99
N PHE A 412 -16.20 -15.60 1.06
CA PHE A 412 -15.28 -16.71 1.26
C PHE A 412 -14.07 -16.59 0.35
N PHE A 413 -13.12 -17.49 0.57
CA PHE A 413 -11.88 -17.54 -0.18
C PHE A 413 -11.74 -18.91 -0.80
N ALA A 414 -11.49 -18.95 -2.10
CA ALA A 414 -11.26 -20.20 -2.81
C ALA A 414 -9.82 -20.28 -3.29
N ARG A 415 -9.29 -21.49 -3.38
CA ARG A 415 -7.99 -21.72 -4.03
C ARG A 415 -8.07 -21.22 -5.48
N HIS A 416 -7.13 -20.38 -5.87
CA HIS A 416 -7.05 -19.87 -7.24
C HIS A 416 -6.81 -21.03 -8.22
N LYS A 417 -7.76 -21.25 -9.13
CA LYS A 417 -7.63 -22.25 -10.21
C LYS A 417 -7.41 -21.51 -11.53
N ARG A 418 -6.15 -21.45 -11.98
CA ARG A 418 -5.76 -20.82 -13.24
C ARG A 418 -6.62 -21.37 -14.40
N GLY A 419 -7.40 -20.51 -15.05
CA GLY A 419 -8.11 -20.86 -16.30
C GLY A 419 -9.54 -21.40 -16.20
N LYS A 420 -10.24 -21.33 -15.06
CA LYS A 420 -11.68 -21.63 -14.98
C LYS A 420 -12.50 -20.41 -14.51
N TYR A 421 -13.18 -19.77 -15.45
CA TYR A 421 -14.14 -18.70 -15.19
C TYR A 421 -15.50 -19.32 -14.85
N LEU A 422 -16.12 -18.92 -13.74
CA LEU A 422 -17.52 -19.19 -13.46
C LEU A 422 -18.32 -17.94 -13.85
N PHE A 423 -19.20 -18.07 -14.85
CA PHE A 423 -20.10 -17.02 -15.28
C PHE A 423 -21.50 -17.39 -14.80
N GLY A 424 -22.13 -16.50 -14.06
CA GLY A 424 -23.45 -16.75 -13.48
C GLY A 424 -24.44 -15.61 -13.71
N LYS A 425 -25.74 -15.93 -13.81
CA LYS A 425 -26.85 -14.96 -13.88
C LYS A 425 -27.39 -14.63 -12.47
N ILE A 426 -27.33 -13.36 -12.09
CA ILE A 426 -27.84 -12.82 -10.81
C ILE A 426 -29.35 -13.09 -10.66
N PRO A 427 -29.89 -13.40 -9.46
CA PRO A 427 -31.32 -13.56 -9.25
C PRO A 427 -32.05 -12.26 -9.60
N CYS A 428 -32.89 -12.31 -10.63
CA CYS A 428 -33.71 -11.17 -11.04
C CYS A 428 -34.80 -10.88 -10.01
N LYS A 429 -35.17 -9.59 -9.88
CA LYS A 429 -36.30 -9.09 -9.07
C LYS A 429 -37.57 -9.96 -9.19
N PRO A 430 -38.40 -10.06 -8.13
CA PRO A 430 -39.60 -10.87 -8.13
C PRO A 430 -40.64 -10.30 -9.10
N GLY A 431 -40.90 -11.04 -10.19
CA GLY A 431 -41.92 -10.70 -11.18
C GLY A 431 -42.18 -11.78 -12.25
N ALA A 432 -41.46 -12.90 -12.25
CA ALA A 432 -41.72 -14.00 -13.17
C ALA A 432 -41.91 -15.32 -12.39
N PRO A 433 -42.98 -16.08 -12.66
CA PRO A 433 -43.13 -17.42 -12.09
C PRO A 433 -42.23 -18.38 -12.88
N SER A 434 -40.98 -18.53 -12.46
CA SER A 434 -40.11 -19.59 -12.98
C SER A 434 -40.15 -20.80 -12.06
N LYS A 435 -40.48 -21.95 -12.66
CA LYS A 435 -40.30 -23.31 -12.11
C LYS A 435 -38.96 -23.47 -11.38
N PRO A 436 -38.85 -24.40 -10.41
CA PRO A 436 -37.60 -24.66 -9.72
C PRO A 436 -36.54 -25.12 -10.73
N ALA A 437 -35.46 -24.34 -10.87
CA ALA A 437 -34.29 -24.77 -11.61
C ALA A 437 -33.58 -25.87 -10.82
N SER A 438 -33.44 -27.06 -11.40
CA SER A 438 -32.82 -28.24 -10.81
C SER A 438 -31.29 -28.28 -10.98
N GLU A 439 -30.65 -27.14 -11.23
CA GLU A 439 -29.19 -26.97 -11.15
C GLU A 439 -28.97 -25.57 -10.57
N ARG A 440 -28.53 -25.49 -9.30
CA ARG A 440 -28.02 -24.24 -8.75
C ARG A 440 -26.73 -23.94 -9.52
N GLU A 441 -26.79 -23.12 -10.57
CA GLU A 441 -25.62 -22.36 -11.01
C GLU A 441 -25.22 -21.47 -9.81
N GLU A 442 -24.31 -21.97 -8.98
CA GLU A 442 -23.77 -21.22 -7.84
C GLU A 442 -23.03 -20.00 -8.39
N LEU A 443 -23.57 -18.82 -8.09
CA LEU A 443 -23.12 -17.55 -8.63
C LEU A 443 -21.93 -17.02 -7.84
N ASP A 444 -20.77 -17.61 -8.04
CA ASP A 444 -19.53 -17.20 -7.38
C ASP A 444 -18.89 -16.00 -8.10
N PHE A 445 -18.90 -14.82 -7.49
CA PHE A 445 -18.24 -13.65 -8.04
C PHE A 445 -16.82 -13.52 -7.50
N ASN A 446 -15.82 -13.59 -8.38
CA ASN A 446 -14.41 -13.40 -8.06
C ASN A 446 -13.75 -12.22 -8.79
N LEU A 447 -14.56 -11.43 -9.52
CA LEU A 447 -14.09 -10.29 -10.29
C LEU A 447 -14.69 -9.00 -9.75
N PHE A 448 -13.81 -8.06 -9.40
CA PHE A 448 -14.14 -6.85 -8.68
C PHE A 448 -13.85 -5.60 -9.49
N ARG A 449 -14.65 -4.56 -9.27
CA ARG A 449 -14.39 -3.20 -9.73
C ARG A 449 -14.31 -2.28 -8.52
N PHE A 450 -13.45 -1.28 -8.60
CA PHE A 450 -13.38 -0.19 -7.66
C PHE A 450 -14.26 0.97 -8.14
N PHE A 451 -15.47 1.08 -7.58
CA PHE A 451 -16.56 1.91 -8.08
C PHE A 451 -16.75 3.21 -7.27
N SER A 452 -16.92 4.34 -7.94
CA SER A 452 -17.05 5.65 -7.27
C SER A 452 -18.46 6.00 -6.78
N GLY A 453 -19.52 5.43 -7.36
CA GLY A 453 -20.87 5.99 -7.22
C GLY A 453 -21.27 6.74 -8.47
#